data_AF-A0A554LEB9-F1
#
_entry.id   AF-A0A554LEB9-F1
#
_cell.length_a   1.000
_cell.length_b   1.000
_cell.length_c   1.000
_cell.angle_alpha   90.00
_cell.angle_beta   90.00
_cell.angle_gamma   90.00
#
_symmetry.space_group_name_H-M   'P 1'
#
loop_
_entity.id
_entity.type
_entity.pdbx_description
1 polymer ?
#
loop_
_entity_poly.entity_id
_entity_poly.type
_entity_poly.pdbx_seq_one_letter_code
_entity_poly.pdbx_strand_id
1 'polypeptide(L)'
;MKRLLKQIVVAAVFFIIIGSAIYFSFIKETATGPTLTPSVFIQPLEIISQNIFKVADLDYDFLVKIKNPNTDFGASNVSYEADIFDQAGSLIVSIRDSISLLPGQTRYEIISPIETNQEIADIIFKVTNVDWQKLKEYIPQTLFLVKNQEYFKSGQGFPRLKVTLFNDSNFDFDRVDVYIVLFGENDKILAVNKTDIRTFLSRTDRFFEVRWLKFFEGEVKRVEINAYTDVFKNENFIKQYGIQENFQKFY
;
A
#
# COMPACT_ATOMS: atom_id res chain seq x y z
N MET A 1 25.55 83.22 15.14
CA MET A 1 25.52 81.80 15.58
C MET A 1 24.28 81.01 15.11
N LYS A 2 23.05 81.52 15.22
CA LYS A 2 21.81 80.75 14.88
C LYS A 2 21.65 80.31 13.40
N ARG A 3 22.28 81.00 12.44
CA ARG A 3 22.15 80.70 10.99
C ARG A 3 23.05 79.54 10.53
N LEU A 4 24.27 79.45 11.06
CA LEU A 4 25.22 78.37 10.78
C LEU A 4 24.70 77.02 11.30
N LEU A 5 24.11 77.00 12.49
CA LEU A 5 23.54 75.78 13.07
C LEU A 5 22.39 75.21 12.21
N LYS A 6 21.53 76.08 11.66
CA LYS A 6 20.45 75.64 10.75
C LYS A 6 21.00 75.03 9.46
N GLN A 7 22.06 75.58 8.90
CA GLN A 7 22.67 75.07 7.66
C GLN A 7 23.31 73.68 7.87
N ILE A 8 23.95 73.46 9.02
CA ILE A 8 24.56 72.17 9.38
C ILE A 8 23.48 71.09 9.55
N VAL A 9 22.36 71.41 10.22
CA VAL A 9 21.25 70.47 10.41
C VAL A 9 20.62 70.08 9.07
N VAL A 10 20.39 71.04 8.18
CA VAL A 10 19.83 70.75 6.84
C VAL A 10 20.78 69.86 6.01
N ALA A 11 22.09 70.14 6.05
CA ALA A 11 23.07 69.32 5.35
C ALA A 11 23.11 67.87 5.90
N ALA A 12 23.07 67.70 7.23
CA ALA A 12 23.07 66.38 7.86
C ALA A 12 21.86 65.54 7.46
N VAL A 13 20.65 66.14 7.44
CA VAL A 13 19.43 65.45 7.02
C VAL A 13 19.52 65.05 5.54
N PHE A 14 20.08 65.91 4.69
CA PHE A 14 20.23 65.62 3.26
C PHE A 14 21.17 64.43 3.00
N PHE A 15 22.31 64.35 3.72
CA PHE A 15 23.23 63.22 3.59
C PHE A 15 22.64 61.90 4.11
N ILE A 16 21.81 61.94 5.16
CA ILE A 16 21.13 60.73 5.67
C ILE A 16 20.15 60.21 4.61
N ILE A 17 19.34 61.09 4.01
CA ILE A 17 18.36 60.68 2.99
C ILE A 17 19.05 60.08 1.77
N ILE A 18 20.13 60.72 1.28
CA ILE A 18 20.90 60.20 0.13
C ILE A 18 21.58 58.89 0.49
N GLY A 19 22.20 58.80 1.67
CA GLY A 19 22.85 57.57 2.14
C GLY A 19 21.87 56.40 2.23
N SER A 20 20.66 56.63 2.75
CA SER A 20 19.60 55.62 2.81
C SER A 20 19.12 55.20 1.42
N ALA A 21 18.92 56.15 0.50
CA ALA A 21 18.50 55.83 -0.88
C ALA A 21 19.54 54.98 -1.63
N ILE A 22 20.83 55.26 -1.43
CA ILE A 22 21.92 54.48 -2.01
C ILE A 22 21.98 53.09 -1.36
N TYR A 23 21.86 53.00 -0.04
CA TYR A 23 21.85 51.72 0.69
C TYR A 23 20.71 50.80 0.23
N PHE A 24 19.49 51.34 0.07
CA PHE A 24 18.35 50.58 -0.46
C PHE A 24 18.51 50.20 -1.94
N SER A 25 19.23 50.99 -2.74
CA SER A 25 19.52 50.64 -4.13
C SER A 25 20.53 49.50 -4.26
N PHE A 26 21.40 49.31 -3.26
CA PHE A 26 22.38 48.21 -3.22
C PHE A 26 21.80 46.91 -2.64
N ILE A 27 20.70 46.93 -1.88
CA ILE A 27 19.96 45.74 -1.47
C ILE A 27 18.89 45.36 -2.51
N LYS A 28 19.25 45.43 -3.80
CA LYS A 28 18.50 44.68 -4.80
C LYS A 28 18.91 43.22 -4.64
N GLU A 29 17.99 42.43 -4.08
CA GLU A 29 18.09 40.99 -3.98
C GLU A 29 18.72 40.41 -5.24
N THR A 30 19.86 39.74 -5.07
CA THR A 30 20.38 38.80 -6.05
C THR A 30 19.34 37.70 -6.19
N ALA A 31 18.42 37.85 -7.14
CA ALA A 31 17.50 36.82 -7.54
C ALA A 31 18.33 35.62 -7.98
N THR A 32 18.39 34.60 -7.12
CA THR A 32 18.94 33.30 -7.49
C THR A 32 18.12 32.79 -8.67
N GLY A 33 18.77 32.44 -9.77
CA GLY A 33 18.09 31.91 -10.97
C GLY A 33 17.19 30.73 -10.64
N PRO A 34 16.25 30.36 -11.53
CA PRO A 34 15.33 29.25 -11.28
C PRO A 34 16.13 27.98 -11.03
N THR A 35 16.14 27.51 -9.79
CA THR A 35 16.71 26.21 -9.42
C THR A 35 16.03 25.16 -10.28
N LEU A 36 16.77 24.53 -11.18
CA LEU A 36 16.27 23.38 -11.94
C LEU A 36 15.69 22.39 -10.94
N THR A 37 14.38 22.16 -11.00
CA THR A 37 13.73 21.20 -10.12
C THR A 37 14.33 19.83 -10.44
N PRO A 38 14.91 19.11 -9.47
CA PRO A 38 15.50 17.81 -9.75
C PRO A 38 14.42 16.89 -10.32
N SER A 39 14.71 16.29 -11.47
CA SER A 39 13.85 15.26 -12.09
C SER A 39 13.78 14.07 -11.15
N VAL A 40 12.61 13.83 -10.56
CA VAL A 40 12.40 12.68 -9.68
C VAL A 40 12.32 11.42 -10.54
N PHE A 41 13.26 10.49 -10.34
CA PHE A 41 13.25 9.18 -10.99
C PHE A 41 12.42 8.21 -10.15
N ILE A 42 11.32 7.72 -10.72
CA ILE A 42 10.45 6.70 -10.10
C ILE A 42 10.80 5.35 -10.72
N GLN A 43 11.16 4.39 -9.87
CA GLN A 43 11.52 3.04 -10.25
C GLN A 43 10.26 2.19 -10.51
N PRO A 44 10.28 1.25 -11.48
CA PRO A 44 9.17 0.34 -11.71
C PRO A 44 8.98 -0.62 -10.53
N LEU A 45 7.79 -1.21 -10.42
CA LEU A 45 7.53 -2.27 -9.45
C LEU A 45 8.37 -3.52 -9.75
N GLU A 46 8.83 -4.17 -8.70
CA GLU A 46 9.61 -5.41 -8.77
C GLU A 46 8.71 -6.62 -8.52
N ILE A 47 8.65 -7.56 -9.46
CA ILE A 47 8.04 -8.88 -9.23
C ILE A 47 9.10 -9.78 -8.59
N ILE A 48 8.93 -10.06 -7.30
CA ILE A 48 9.91 -10.80 -6.49
C ILE A 48 9.79 -12.32 -6.71
N SER A 49 8.56 -12.83 -6.74
CA SER A 49 8.30 -14.25 -6.99
C SER A 49 6.88 -14.48 -7.48
N GLN A 50 6.68 -15.61 -8.16
CA GLN A 50 5.41 -16.09 -8.68
C GLN A 50 5.32 -17.59 -8.42
N ASN A 51 4.18 -18.08 -7.95
CA ASN A 51 3.99 -19.49 -7.60
C ASN A 51 2.58 -19.93 -8.01
N ILE A 52 2.50 -21.05 -8.72
CA ILE A 52 1.25 -21.71 -9.10
C ILE A 52 1.10 -22.94 -8.21
N PHE A 53 -0.06 -23.11 -7.61
CA PHE A 53 -0.39 -24.26 -6.78
C PHE A 53 -1.56 -24.99 -7.40
N LYS A 54 -1.37 -26.26 -7.77
CA LYS A 54 -2.50 -27.13 -8.12
C LYS A 54 -3.17 -27.59 -6.83
N VAL A 55 -4.38 -27.11 -6.56
CA VAL A 55 -5.10 -27.35 -5.31
C VAL A 55 -6.06 -28.53 -5.44
N ALA A 56 -6.68 -28.69 -6.60
CA ALA A 56 -7.44 -29.87 -6.98
C ALA A 56 -7.34 -30.12 -8.51
N ASP A 57 -8.13 -31.05 -9.02
CA ASP A 57 -8.22 -31.26 -10.47
C ASP A 57 -8.78 -30.00 -11.13
N LEU A 58 -8.00 -29.43 -12.06
CA LEU A 58 -8.30 -28.18 -12.80
C LEU A 58 -8.58 -26.93 -11.94
N ASP A 59 -8.16 -26.93 -10.67
CA ASP A 59 -8.34 -25.85 -9.70
C ASP A 59 -6.98 -25.46 -9.12
N TYR A 60 -6.62 -24.19 -9.30
CA TYR A 60 -5.31 -23.66 -8.97
C TYR A 60 -5.41 -22.38 -8.14
N ASP A 61 -4.38 -22.15 -7.31
CA ASP A 61 -4.11 -20.86 -6.71
C ASP A 61 -2.85 -20.26 -7.33
N PHE A 62 -2.84 -18.93 -7.47
CA PHE A 62 -1.66 -18.20 -7.91
C PHE A 62 -1.26 -17.14 -6.88
N LEU A 63 0.01 -17.14 -6.49
CA LEU A 63 0.59 -16.16 -5.59
C LEU A 63 1.70 -15.39 -6.30
N VAL A 64 1.61 -14.06 -6.27
CA VAL A 64 2.69 -13.17 -6.68
C VAL A 64 3.13 -12.29 -5.52
N LYS A 65 4.44 -12.08 -5.39
CA LYS A 65 5.04 -11.14 -4.44
C LYS A 65 5.59 -9.95 -5.20
N ILE A 66 5.08 -8.76 -4.89
CA ILE A 66 5.37 -7.51 -5.60
C ILE A 66 5.99 -6.52 -4.62
N LYS A 67 7.01 -5.79 -5.03
CA LYS A 67 7.65 -4.76 -4.21
C LYS A 67 7.61 -3.41 -4.91
N ASN A 68 7.26 -2.38 -4.15
CA ASN A 68 7.47 -1.00 -4.52
C ASN A 68 8.86 -0.56 -4.02
N PRO A 69 9.85 -0.37 -4.90
CA PRO A 69 11.19 0.03 -4.47
C PRO A 69 11.28 1.53 -4.12
N ASN A 70 10.27 2.33 -4.43
CA ASN A 70 10.26 3.77 -4.17
C ASN A 70 9.89 4.06 -2.71
N THR A 71 10.71 4.83 -2.01
CA THR A 71 10.49 5.19 -0.58
C THR A 71 9.58 6.38 -0.37
N ASP A 72 9.44 7.24 -1.38
CA ASP A 72 8.66 8.49 -1.28
C ASP A 72 7.35 8.45 -2.07
N PHE A 73 7.20 7.46 -2.95
CA PHE A 73 6.07 7.32 -3.86
C PHE A 73 5.37 5.99 -3.63
N GLY A 74 4.08 6.05 -3.34
CA GLY A 74 3.22 4.89 -3.37
C GLY A 74 2.56 4.75 -4.73
N ALA A 75 2.12 3.54 -5.05
CA ALA A 75 1.26 3.31 -6.19
C ALA A 75 -0.19 3.27 -5.70
N SER A 76 -0.95 4.32 -5.96
CA SER A 76 -2.35 4.43 -5.53
C SER A 76 -3.25 3.45 -6.29
N ASN A 77 -2.85 3.09 -7.50
CA ASN A 77 -3.48 2.06 -8.30
C ASN A 77 -2.41 1.38 -9.17
N VAL A 78 -2.36 0.05 -9.08
CA VAL A 78 -1.54 -0.84 -9.90
C VAL A 78 -2.50 -1.76 -10.60
N SER A 79 -2.77 -1.49 -11.87
CA SER A 79 -3.55 -2.39 -12.71
C SER A 79 -2.64 -3.52 -13.18
N TYR A 80 -3.14 -4.75 -13.10
CA TYR A 80 -2.40 -5.93 -13.52
C TYR A 80 -3.26 -6.91 -14.30
N GLU A 81 -2.58 -7.79 -15.01
CA GLU A 81 -3.15 -8.87 -15.80
C GLU A 81 -2.38 -10.16 -15.52
N ALA A 82 -3.09 -11.25 -15.24
CA ALA A 82 -2.54 -12.59 -15.11
C ALA A 82 -3.06 -13.44 -16.27
N ASP A 83 -2.19 -13.67 -17.25
CA ASP A 83 -2.48 -14.48 -18.43
C ASP A 83 -2.16 -15.95 -18.16
N ILE A 84 -3.15 -16.81 -18.26
CA ILE A 84 -3.08 -18.23 -17.94
C ILE A 84 -2.96 -19.02 -19.24
N PHE A 85 -1.94 -19.87 -19.37
CA PHE A 85 -1.63 -20.62 -20.58
C PHE A 85 -1.70 -22.13 -20.38
N ASP A 86 -2.08 -22.85 -21.44
CA ASP A 86 -2.03 -24.30 -21.48
C ASP A 86 -0.65 -24.84 -21.93
N GLN A 87 -0.52 -26.17 -21.96
CA GLN A 87 0.71 -26.85 -22.37
C GLN A 87 1.11 -26.59 -23.83
N ALA A 88 0.17 -26.20 -24.70
CA ALA A 88 0.43 -25.83 -26.08
C ALA A 88 0.84 -24.34 -26.23
N GLY A 89 0.85 -23.57 -25.12
CA GLY A 89 1.12 -22.14 -25.12
C GLY A 89 -0.08 -21.29 -25.55
N SER A 90 -1.28 -21.86 -25.58
CA SER A 90 -2.51 -21.12 -25.88
C SER A 90 -3.04 -20.44 -24.63
N LEU A 91 -3.50 -19.19 -24.78
CA LEU A 91 -4.15 -18.46 -23.70
C LEU A 91 -5.49 -19.11 -23.36
N ILE A 92 -5.64 -19.55 -22.11
CA ILE A 92 -6.89 -20.08 -21.54
C ILE A 92 -7.79 -18.91 -21.16
N VAL A 93 -7.27 -18.03 -20.30
CA VAL A 93 -8.01 -16.90 -19.74
C VAL A 93 -7.02 -15.85 -19.26
N SER A 94 -7.50 -14.61 -19.17
CA SER A 94 -6.77 -13.48 -18.63
C SER A 94 -7.58 -12.85 -17.50
N ILE A 95 -6.97 -12.76 -16.32
CA ILE A 95 -7.59 -12.19 -15.11
C ILE A 95 -7.02 -10.79 -14.90
N ARG A 96 -7.90 -9.79 -14.81
CA ARG A 96 -7.51 -8.39 -14.61
C ARG A 96 -8.07 -7.86 -13.31
N ASP A 97 -7.21 -7.19 -12.54
CA ASP A 97 -7.61 -6.55 -11.28
C ASP A 97 -6.63 -5.40 -10.96
N SER A 98 -6.79 -4.80 -9.78
CA SER A 98 -5.99 -3.69 -9.31
C SER A 98 -5.70 -3.76 -7.81
N ILE A 99 -4.54 -3.26 -7.42
CA ILE A 99 -4.10 -3.14 -6.03
C ILE A 99 -3.45 -1.79 -5.79
N SER A 100 -3.25 -1.43 -4.52
CA SER A 100 -2.39 -0.31 -4.13
C SER A 100 -1.19 -0.78 -3.30
N LEU A 101 -0.08 -0.07 -3.44
CA LEU A 101 1.18 -0.34 -2.72
C LEU A 101 1.70 0.94 -2.07
N LEU A 102 1.96 0.88 -0.77
CA LEU A 102 2.64 1.96 -0.04
C LEU A 102 4.10 2.10 -0.49
N PRO A 103 4.75 3.25 -0.21
CA PRO A 103 6.18 3.39 -0.44
C PRO A 103 7.01 2.33 0.30
N GLY A 104 7.97 1.72 -0.41
CA GLY A 104 8.84 0.68 0.12
C GLY A 104 8.14 -0.66 0.44
N GLN A 105 6.83 -0.78 0.20
CA GLN A 105 6.05 -1.95 0.61
C GLN A 105 6.35 -3.15 -0.28
N THR A 106 6.48 -4.31 0.37
CA THR A 106 6.36 -5.62 -0.30
C THR A 106 5.00 -6.21 0.02
N ARG A 107 4.24 -6.57 -1.01
CA ARG A 107 2.86 -7.05 -0.93
C ARG A 107 2.70 -8.39 -1.63
N TYR A 108 1.88 -9.26 -1.07
CA TYR A 108 1.38 -10.45 -1.75
C TYR A 108 0.09 -10.13 -2.49
N GLU A 109 -0.11 -10.74 -3.65
CA GLU A 109 -1.42 -10.86 -4.30
C GLU A 109 -1.73 -12.33 -4.58
N ILE A 110 -2.97 -12.73 -4.29
CA ILE A 110 -3.47 -14.10 -4.44
C ILE A 110 -4.65 -14.05 -5.40
N ILE A 111 -4.56 -14.81 -6.48
CA ILE A 111 -5.66 -15.05 -7.42
C ILE A 111 -6.14 -16.48 -7.16
N SER A 112 -7.34 -16.58 -6.60
CA SER A 112 -7.93 -17.84 -6.15
C SER A 112 -9.46 -17.72 -6.04
N PRO A 113 -10.22 -18.76 -6.42
CA PRO A 113 -9.75 -19.94 -7.15
C PRO A 113 -9.52 -19.61 -8.64
N ILE A 114 -8.64 -20.36 -9.29
CA ILE A 114 -8.47 -20.37 -10.75
C ILE A 114 -9.00 -21.71 -11.27
N GLU A 115 -10.31 -21.74 -11.53
CA GLU A 115 -10.99 -22.89 -12.10
C GLU A 115 -10.87 -22.88 -13.62
N THR A 116 -10.43 -23.99 -14.20
CA THR A 116 -10.19 -24.14 -15.64
C THR A 116 -10.85 -25.41 -16.17
N ASN A 117 -10.92 -25.54 -17.49
CA ASN A 117 -11.40 -26.76 -18.17
C ASN A 117 -10.26 -27.62 -18.73
N GLN A 118 -9.00 -27.21 -18.53
CA GLN A 118 -7.80 -27.88 -19.02
C GLN A 118 -6.59 -27.51 -18.15
N GLU A 119 -5.56 -28.35 -18.14
CA GLU A 119 -4.37 -28.13 -17.32
C GLU A 119 -3.66 -26.81 -17.65
N ILE A 120 -3.31 -26.06 -16.61
CA ILE A 120 -2.47 -24.86 -16.71
C ILE A 120 -1.01 -25.29 -16.78
N ALA A 121 -0.26 -24.74 -17.73
CA ALA A 121 1.19 -24.90 -17.82
C ALA A 121 1.94 -23.70 -17.22
N ASP A 122 1.42 -22.49 -17.40
CA ASP A 122 2.06 -21.27 -16.94
C ASP A 122 1.06 -20.13 -16.67
N ILE A 123 1.47 -19.17 -15.84
CA ILE A 123 0.75 -17.93 -15.57
C ILE A 123 1.74 -16.77 -15.66
N ILE A 124 1.49 -15.85 -16.60
CA ILE A 124 2.31 -14.66 -16.78
C ILE A 124 1.62 -13.47 -16.12
N PHE A 125 2.16 -13.01 -14.98
CA PHE A 125 1.72 -11.78 -14.33
C PHE A 125 2.37 -10.53 -14.96
N LYS A 126 1.56 -9.54 -15.31
CA LYS A 126 1.99 -8.29 -15.95
C LYS A 126 1.37 -7.11 -15.23
N VAL A 127 2.20 -6.14 -14.85
CA VAL A 127 1.72 -4.81 -14.46
C VAL A 127 1.43 -4.02 -15.74
N THR A 128 0.20 -3.55 -15.90
CA THR A 128 -0.26 -2.86 -17.12
C THR A 128 -0.27 -1.35 -16.96
N ASN A 129 -0.60 -0.84 -15.76
CA ASN A 129 -0.55 0.58 -15.43
C ASN A 129 -0.17 0.79 -13.96
N VAL A 130 0.53 1.90 -13.66
CA VAL A 130 0.85 2.31 -12.29
C VAL A 130 0.62 3.80 -12.12
N ASP A 131 -0.30 4.14 -11.21
CA ASP A 131 -0.60 5.51 -10.83
C ASP A 131 0.23 5.88 -9.59
N TRP A 132 1.36 6.56 -9.83
CA TRP A 132 2.28 6.97 -8.77
C TRP A 132 1.80 8.23 -8.05
N GLN A 133 1.80 8.19 -6.73
CA GLN A 133 1.44 9.31 -5.88
C GLN A 133 2.46 9.48 -4.74
N LYS A 134 2.94 10.72 -4.57
CA LYS A 134 3.73 11.08 -3.39
C LYS A 134 2.81 11.13 -2.17
N LEU A 135 3.15 10.40 -1.11
CA LEU A 135 2.44 10.53 0.16
C LEU A 135 2.81 11.85 0.83
N LYS A 136 1.80 12.64 1.21
CA LYS A 136 2.00 13.91 1.93
C LYS A 136 2.33 13.69 3.40
N GLU A 137 1.85 12.58 3.96
CA GLU A 137 2.01 12.20 5.35
C GLU A 137 2.70 10.84 5.44
N TYR A 138 3.52 10.66 6.47
CA TYR A 138 4.15 9.37 6.74
C TYR A 138 3.09 8.38 7.23
N ILE A 139 2.94 7.28 6.50
CA ILE A 139 2.10 6.15 6.88
C ILE A 139 3.05 5.02 7.28
N PRO A 140 3.00 4.52 8.53
CA PRO A 140 3.81 3.39 8.94
C PRO A 140 3.57 2.19 8.02
N GLN A 141 4.64 1.47 7.68
CA GLN A 141 4.53 0.25 6.88
C GLN A 141 3.76 -0.87 7.61
N THR A 142 3.75 -0.83 8.95
CA THR A 142 3.05 -1.79 9.81
C THR A 142 1.86 -1.11 10.47
N LEU A 143 0.68 -1.20 9.83
CA LEU A 143 -0.59 -0.70 10.39
C LEU A 143 -1.30 -1.74 11.26
N PHE A 144 -0.97 -3.01 11.09
CA PHE A 144 -1.65 -4.13 11.71
C PHE A 144 -0.65 -5.07 12.37
N LEU A 145 -0.98 -5.55 13.58
CA LEU A 145 -0.15 -6.45 14.36
C LEU A 145 -0.88 -7.78 14.59
N VAL A 146 -0.20 -8.88 14.30
CA VAL A 146 -0.70 -10.22 14.66
C VAL A 146 -0.41 -10.45 16.14
N LYS A 147 -1.45 -10.56 16.97
CA LYS A 147 -1.29 -10.79 18.42
C LYS A 147 -1.25 -12.28 18.76
N ASN A 148 -2.20 -13.03 18.23
CA ASN A 148 -2.34 -14.47 18.46
C ASN A 148 -2.55 -15.17 17.13
N GLN A 149 -1.94 -16.35 16.97
CA GLN A 149 -2.23 -17.25 15.86
C GLN A 149 -2.16 -18.70 16.32
N GLU A 150 -3.12 -19.50 15.88
CA GLU A 150 -3.19 -20.94 16.17
C GLU A 150 -3.53 -21.69 14.89
N TYR A 151 -2.54 -22.45 14.39
CA TYR A 151 -2.73 -23.33 13.25
C TYR A 151 -3.14 -24.72 13.72
N PHE A 152 -4.21 -25.24 13.15
CA PHE A 152 -4.70 -26.59 13.43
C PHE A 152 -4.52 -27.42 12.17
N LYS A 153 -3.53 -28.33 12.21
CA LYS A 153 -3.41 -29.39 11.21
C LYS A 153 -4.64 -30.28 11.31
N SER A 154 -5.19 -30.66 10.16
CA SER A 154 -6.31 -31.58 10.14
C SER A 154 -5.89 -32.96 10.68
N GLY A 155 -6.55 -33.40 11.76
CA GLY A 155 -6.64 -34.82 12.12
C GLY A 155 -7.93 -35.48 11.60
N GLN A 156 -9.04 -34.73 11.47
CA GLN A 156 -10.36 -35.22 11.03
C GLN A 156 -11.17 -34.18 10.20
N GLY A 157 -10.55 -33.09 9.71
CA GLY A 157 -11.27 -32.01 9.02
C GLY A 157 -10.46 -31.31 7.92
N PHE A 158 -10.75 -30.04 7.67
CA PHE A 158 -9.90 -29.20 6.81
C PHE A 158 -8.89 -28.42 7.67
N PRO A 159 -7.63 -28.22 7.24
CA PRO A 159 -6.70 -27.34 7.93
C PRO A 159 -7.32 -25.97 8.18
N ARG A 160 -7.08 -25.40 9.36
CA ARG A 160 -7.61 -24.07 9.72
C ARG A 160 -6.60 -23.26 10.50
N LEU A 161 -6.71 -21.94 10.39
CA LEU A 161 -5.89 -20.97 11.11
C LEU A 161 -6.82 -19.98 11.81
N LYS A 162 -6.63 -19.83 13.12
CA LYS A 162 -7.31 -18.81 13.93
C LYS A 162 -6.33 -17.69 14.24
N VAL A 163 -6.76 -16.44 14.09
CA VAL A 163 -5.90 -15.28 14.25
C VAL A 163 -6.63 -14.16 14.98
N THR A 164 -5.90 -13.45 15.84
CA THR A 164 -6.30 -12.14 16.35
C THR A 164 -5.37 -11.08 15.76
N LEU A 165 -5.94 -10.19 14.95
CA LEU A 165 -5.25 -9.06 14.36
C LEU A 165 -5.63 -7.78 15.11
N PHE A 166 -4.65 -6.92 15.37
CA PHE A 166 -4.83 -5.63 16.03
C PHE A 166 -4.59 -4.48 15.05
N ASN A 167 -5.49 -3.50 15.01
CA ASN A 167 -5.29 -2.27 14.26
C ASN A 167 -4.46 -1.30 15.12
N ASP A 168 -3.17 -1.18 14.81
CA ASP A 168 -2.23 -0.32 15.53
C ASP A 168 -2.22 1.12 15.00
N SER A 169 -3.09 1.43 14.05
CA SER A 169 -3.26 2.78 13.53
C SER A 169 -4.24 3.61 14.37
N ASN A 170 -4.29 4.92 14.07
CA ASN A 170 -5.30 5.84 14.61
C ASN A 170 -6.52 5.98 13.67
N PHE A 171 -6.65 5.09 12.69
CA PHE A 171 -7.69 5.17 11.67
C PHE A 171 -8.61 3.95 11.73
N ASP A 172 -9.89 4.19 11.51
CA ASP A 172 -10.89 3.15 11.33
C ASP A 172 -10.97 2.82 9.84
N PHE A 173 -10.81 1.54 9.49
CA PHE A 173 -10.81 1.09 8.09
C PHE A 173 -12.12 0.36 7.75
N ASP A 174 -12.72 0.68 6.61
CA ASP A 174 -13.87 -0.08 6.11
C ASP A 174 -13.46 -1.48 5.69
N ARG A 175 -12.33 -1.62 4.99
CA ARG A 175 -11.83 -2.89 4.49
C ARG A 175 -10.32 -3.05 4.69
N VAL A 176 -9.95 -4.22 5.18
CA VAL A 176 -8.56 -4.67 5.28
C VAL A 176 -8.47 -6.07 4.70
N ASP A 177 -7.72 -6.24 3.60
CA ASP A 177 -7.48 -7.55 3.02
C ASP A 177 -6.34 -8.25 3.77
N VAL A 178 -6.52 -9.51 4.11
CA VAL A 178 -5.57 -10.32 4.87
C VAL A 178 -5.14 -11.52 4.04
N TYR A 179 -3.84 -11.65 3.84
CA TYR A 179 -3.19 -12.66 3.04
C TYR A 179 -2.42 -13.58 3.97
N ILE A 180 -2.59 -14.89 3.77
CA ILE A 180 -1.98 -15.93 4.58
C ILE A 180 -1.17 -16.83 3.66
N VAL A 181 0.09 -17.06 4.02
CA VAL A 181 0.99 -17.97 3.31
C VAL A 181 1.53 -18.99 4.29
N LEU A 182 1.26 -20.27 4.02
CA LEU A 182 1.77 -21.39 4.80
C LEU A 182 3.08 -21.89 4.18
N PHE A 183 4.13 -21.93 4.98
CA PHE A 183 5.45 -22.41 4.61
C PHE A 183 5.77 -23.73 5.31
N GLY A 184 6.37 -24.65 4.56
CA GLY A 184 6.91 -25.91 5.06
C GLY A 184 8.41 -25.84 5.29
N GLU A 185 9.08 -26.98 5.12
CA GLU A 185 10.54 -27.06 5.19
C GLU A 185 11.19 -26.26 4.07
N ASN A 186 12.36 -25.67 4.37
CA ASN A 186 13.16 -24.85 3.44
C ASN A 186 12.38 -23.70 2.78
N ASP A 187 11.43 -23.11 3.50
CA ASP A 187 10.57 -22.02 3.01
C ASP A 187 9.77 -22.37 1.74
N LYS A 188 9.50 -23.66 1.49
CA LYS A 188 8.57 -24.09 0.45
C LYS A 188 7.16 -23.63 0.81
N ILE A 189 6.49 -22.92 -0.10
CA ILE A 189 5.09 -22.53 0.08
C ILE A 189 4.21 -23.77 -0.11
N LEU A 190 3.35 -24.06 0.87
CA LEU A 190 2.47 -25.23 0.89
C LEU A 190 1.04 -24.87 0.46
N ALA A 191 0.53 -23.75 0.94
CA ALA A 191 -0.80 -23.27 0.61
C ALA A 191 -0.94 -21.78 0.92
N VAL A 192 -1.92 -21.15 0.29
CA VAL A 192 -2.24 -19.72 0.45
C VAL A 192 -3.71 -19.52 0.80
N ASN A 193 -4.07 -18.40 1.40
CA ASN A 193 -5.46 -18.02 1.63
C ASN A 193 -5.60 -16.49 1.67
N LYS A 194 -6.76 -15.99 1.27
CA LYS A 194 -7.10 -14.56 1.30
C LYS A 194 -8.46 -14.40 1.97
N THR A 195 -8.55 -13.45 2.88
CA THR A 195 -9.81 -13.04 3.53
C THR A 195 -9.81 -11.53 3.71
N ASP A 196 -10.91 -10.96 4.18
CA ASP A 196 -11.03 -9.54 4.47
C ASP A 196 -11.70 -9.29 5.82
N ILE A 197 -11.28 -8.22 6.48
CA ILE A 197 -11.91 -7.71 7.69
C ILE A 197 -12.65 -6.44 7.33
N ARG A 198 -13.95 -6.44 7.60
CA ARG A 198 -14.81 -5.25 7.47
C ARG A 198 -14.94 -4.49 8.78
N THR A 199 -14.96 -3.17 8.68
CA THR A 199 -15.15 -2.25 9.81
C THR A 199 -14.10 -2.47 10.90
N PHE A 200 -12.82 -2.32 10.57
CA PHE A 200 -11.72 -2.52 11.49
C PHE A 200 -11.37 -1.24 12.24
N LEU A 201 -11.99 -1.07 13.41
CA LEU A 201 -11.79 0.11 14.25
C LEU A 201 -10.34 0.23 14.75
N SER A 202 -9.86 1.47 14.81
CA SER A 202 -8.57 1.87 15.37
C SER A 202 -8.41 1.35 16.79
N ARG A 203 -7.21 0.89 17.12
CA ARG A 203 -6.85 0.41 18.46
C ARG A 203 -7.72 -0.73 18.98
N THR A 204 -8.33 -1.53 18.10
CA THR A 204 -9.13 -2.70 18.47
C THR A 204 -8.54 -4.00 17.94
N ASP A 205 -9.00 -5.11 18.53
CA ASP A 205 -8.70 -6.46 18.08
C ASP A 205 -9.84 -7.00 17.21
N ARG A 206 -9.49 -7.74 16.15
CA ARG A 206 -10.42 -8.52 15.35
C ARG A 206 -9.95 -9.95 15.23
N PHE A 207 -10.85 -10.86 15.60
CA PHE A 207 -10.68 -12.28 15.41
C PHE A 207 -11.19 -12.70 14.02
N PHE A 208 -10.45 -13.57 13.36
CA PHE A 208 -10.91 -14.27 12.17
C PHE A 208 -10.38 -15.71 12.13
N GLU A 209 -11.09 -16.55 11.36
CA GLU A 209 -10.68 -17.93 11.09
C GLU A 209 -10.72 -18.14 9.58
N VAL A 210 -9.66 -18.74 9.03
CA VAL A 210 -9.61 -19.21 7.65
C VAL A 210 -9.46 -20.73 7.60
N ARG A 211 -10.00 -21.35 6.55
CA ARG A 211 -9.95 -22.78 6.31
C ARG A 211 -9.48 -23.06 4.90
N TRP A 212 -8.63 -24.07 4.75
CA TRP A 212 -8.26 -24.61 3.44
C TRP A 212 -9.20 -25.75 3.11
N LEU A 213 -10.17 -25.53 2.22
CA LEU A 213 -11.19 -26.51 1.85
C LEU A 213 -10.66 -27.68 0.98
N LYS A 214 -9.33 -27.75 0.82
CA LYS A 214 -8.60 -28.78 0.10
C LYS A 214 -7.36 -29.13 0.91
N PHE A 215 -6.95 -30.40 0.83
CA PHE A 215 -5.73 -30.85 1.48
C PHE A 215 -4.51 -30.45 0.64
N PHE A 216 -3.42 -30.14 1.32
CA PHE A 216 -2.12 -29.92 0.71
C PHE A 216 -1.09 -30.82 1.40
N GLU A 217 -0.05 -31.19 0.67
CA GLU A 217 1.00 -32.05 1.18
C GLU A 217 2.04 -31.27 1.98
N GLY A 218 2.64 -31.92 2.97
CA GLY A 218 3.71 -31.35 3.79
C GLY A 218 3.27 -30.94 5.20
N GLU A 219 4.25 -30.51 5.99
CA GLU A 219 4.05 -30.02 7.36
C GLU A 219 4.31 -28.52 7.40
N VAL A 220 3.36 -27.77 7.95
CA VAL A 220 3.49 -26.31 8.13
C VAL A 220 4.52 -26.04 9.22
N LYS A 221 5.60 -25.36 8.87
CA LYS A 221 6.68 -24.93 9.77
C LYS A 221 6.60 -23.43 10.10
N ARG A 222 6.04 -22.61 9.21
CA ARG A 222 5.87 -21.17 9.39
C ARG A 222 4.58 -20.68 8.75
N VAL A 223 3.93 -19.73 9.41
CA VAL A 223 2.75 -19.02 8.91
C VAL A 223 3.13 -17.55 8.77
N GLU A 224 2.97 -17.00 7.57
CA GLU A 224 3.09 -15.56 7.33
C GLU A 224 1.69 -14.97 7.10
N ILE A 225 1.38 -13.89 7.81
CA ILE A 225 0.10 -13.19 7.72
C ILE A 225 0.42 -11.73 7.43
N ASN A 226 -0.10 -11.20 6.33
CA ASN A 226 0.03 -9.79 6.00
C ASN A 226 -1.35 -9.19 5.76
N ALA A 227 -1.59 -8.04 6.38
CA ALA A 227 -2.81 -7.28 6.20
C ALA A 227 -2.49 -6.00 5.41
N TYR A 228 -3.29 -5.74 4.39
CA TYR A 228 -3.16 -4.59 3.51
C TYR A 228 -4.48 -3.82 3.48
N THR A 229 -4.38 -2.50 3.38
CA THR A 229 -5.53 -1.63 3.25
C THR A 229 -5.18 -0.51 2.29
N ASP A 230 -6.18 -0.01 1.57
CA ASP A 230 -5.98 1.06 0.60
C ASP A 230 -6.12 2.42 1.29
N VAL A 231 -4.98 3.06 1.56
CA VAL A 231 -4.93 4.39 2.20
C VAL A 231 -5.09 5.54 1.20
N PHE A 232 -5.12 5.24 -0.11
CA PHE A 232 -5.29 6.26 -1.15
C PHE A 232 -6.78 6.56 -1.41
N LYS A 233 -7.67 5.66 -0.96
CA LYS A 233 -9.12 5.78 -1.11
C LYS A 233 -9.75 6.32 0.17
N ASN A 234 -10.24 7.57 0.10
CA ASN A 234 -10.93 8.21 1.23
C ASN A 234 -12.15 7.43 1.74
N GLU A 235 -12.85 6.71 0.85
CA GLU A 235 -14.00 5.84 1.19
C GLU A 235 -13.63 4.68 2.12
N ASN A 236 -12.36 4.28 2.14
CA ASN A 236 -11.90 3.20 3.00
C ASN A 236 -11.64 3.68 4.45
N PHE A 237 -11.64 5.00 4.70
CA PHE A 237 -11.59 5.55 6.05
C PHE A 237 -13.01 5.77 6.57
N ILE A 238 -13.34 5.14 7.70
CA ILE A 238 -14.64 5.35 8.34
C ILE A 238 -14.60 6.72 9.03
N LYS A 239 -15.54 7.60 8.66
CA LYS A 239 -15.65 8.94 9.26
C LYS A 239 -16.10 8.81 10.72
N GLN A 240 -15.25 9.22 11.65
CA GLN A 240 -15.57 9.24 13.09
C GLN A 240 -16.67 10.24 13.48
N TYR A 241 -17.02 11.18 12.58
CA TYR A 241 -18.12 12.14 12.78
C TYR A 241 -19.06 12.14 11.57
N GLY A 242 -19.98 11.17 11.56
CA GLY A 242 -21.20 11.19 10.75
C GLY A 242 -22.40 11.51 11.64
N ILE A 243 -23.18 12.53 11.29
CA ILE A 243 -24.48 12.81 11.90
C ILE A 243 -25.32 11.54 11.84
N GLN A 244 -26.00 11.20 12.95
CA GLN A 244 -26.97 10.11 13.05
C GLN A 244 -27.82 10.04 11.77
N GLU A 245 -27.61 9.00 10.96
CA GLU A 245 -28.44 8.78 9.79
C GLU A 245 -29.88 8.57 10.29
N ASN A 246 -30.80 9.43 9.83
CA ASN A 246 -32.22 9.35 10.12
C ASN A 246 -32.83 8.14 9.38
N PHE A 247 -32.45 6.92 9.73
CA PHE A 247 -33.10 5.69 9.28
C PHE A 247 -34.28 5.31 10.20
N GLN A 248 -35.14 6.27 10.57
CA GLN A 248 -36.51 6.00 11.05
C GLN A 248 -37.41 7.20 10.76
N LYS A 249 -37.69 7.46 9.48
CA LYS A 249 -38.93 8.14 9.05
C LYS A 249 -39.52 7.47 7.82
N PHE A 250 -39.92 6.21 8.03
CA PHE A 250 -41.00 5.62 7.25
C PHE A 250 -41.85 4.83 8.24
N TYR A 251 -42.87 5.50 8.79
CA TYR A 251 -44.25 5.04 8.95
C TYR A 251 -45.13 6.28 9.17
#